data_AF-A0A7W1K8Z1-F1
#
_entry.id   AF-A0A7W1K8Z1-F1
#
_cell.length_a   1.000
_cell.length_b   1.000
_cell.length_c   1.000
_cell.angle_alpha   90.00
_cell.angle_beta   90.00
_cell.angle_gamma   90.00
#
_symmetry.space_group_name_H-M   'P 1'
#
loop_
_entity.id
_entity.type
_entity.pdbx_description
1 polymer ?
#
loop_
_entity_poly.entity_id
_entity_poly.type
_entity_poly.pdbx_seq_one_letter_code
_entity_poly.pdbx_strand_id
1 'polypeptide(L)'
;QSDATVDFRLFAPGDATCTGTPVFQSLNVPYPVAGGGVTSASFTPTQAGTYRWVASYSGDANNVSVAGACDDAGQTTVVSAVPASQPPPPVSPPVSPPPPAVSPPPPAVSPPPVRPTAASPKCFGRTATIIAASGRRTVRGSAGADVIIARGVGVVIDGGDGDDTICAGKGNDVVHGGRGNDTILGGNGGDRLFGDAGNDLLLGQVGDDDLRGGAGNDRTGGGDGRDRVDGGAGDDTLDEQKLGGKGSDRLLGGAGMDRIRTAGATQDTIDCGAGRDSALIDTLDQQNRCEAIRRVRPPTSPRT
;
A
#
# COMPACT_ATOMS: atom_id res chain seq x y z
N GLN A 1 30.32 3.99 24.94
CA GLN A 1 29.22 3.07 25.27
C GLN A 1 29.35 1.92 24.28
N SER A 2 29.29 0.66 24.72
CA SER A 2 29.35 -0.45 23.76
C SER A 2 28.08 -0.42 22.92
N ASP A 3 28.23 -0.20 21.62
CA ASP A 3 27.09 -0.18 20.70
C ASP A 3 26.48 -1.59 20.67
N ALA A 4 25.29 -1.74 21.25
CA ALA A 4 24.58 -3.01 21.18
C ALA A 4 24.15 -3.29 19.75
N THR A 5 23.98 -4.57 19.43
CA THR A 5 23.51 -5.01 18.13
C THR A 5 22.35 -5.99 18.28
N VAL A 6 21.59 -6.13 17.20
CA VAL A 6 20.60 -7.18 17.05
C VAL A 6 20.93 -8.04 15.84
N ASP A 7 20.94 -9.35 16.06
CA ASP A 7 20.99 -10.36 15.01
C ASP A 7 19.57 -10.84 14.71
N PHE A 8 19.21 -10.91 13.42
CA PHE A 8 17.98 -11.54 12.97
C PHE A 8 18.31 -12.80 12.20
N ARG A 9 17.66 -13.91 12.54
CA ARG A 9 17.73 -15.19 11.82
C ARG A 9 16.33 -15.61 11.42
N LEU A 10 16.16 -16.07 10.19
CA LEU A 10 14.91 -16.59 9.67
C LEU A 10 15.06 -18.06 9.34
N PHE A 11 14.10 -18.87 9.77
CA PHE A 11 14.05 -20.30 9.54
C PHE A 11 12.89 -20.65 8.60
N ALA A 12 13.15 -21.62 7.72
CA ALA A 12 12.18 -22.07 6.74
C ALA A 12 11.01 -22.81 7.39
N PRO A 13 9.88 -22.98 6.67
CA PRO A 13 8.72 -23.70 7.19
C PRO A 13 8.95 -25.12 7.71
N GLY A 14 9.99 -25.80 7.21
CA GLY A 14 10.37 -27.12 7.67
C GLY A 14 11.15 -27.17 8.99
N ASP A 15 11.62 -26.02 9.50
CA ASP A 15 12.41 -25.93 10.74
C ASP A 15 11.59 -25.25 11.84
N ALA A 16 10.75 -26.06 12.49
CA ALA A 16 9.85 -25.58 13.53
C ALA A 16 10.54 -25.28 14.87
N THR A 17 11.80 -25.69 15.05
CA THR A 17 12.56 -25.53 16.30
C THR A 17 13.62 -24.44 16.22
N CYS A 18 13.84 -23.85 15.04
CA CYS A 18 14.85 -22.82 14.79
C CYS A 18 16.28 -23.26 15.17
N THR A 19 16.56 -24.56 15.04
CA THR A 19 17.86 -25.16 15.41
C THR A 19 18.70 -25.52 14.20
N GLY A 20 18.11 -25.55 13.01
CA GLY A 20 18.79 -25.83 11.75
C GLY A 20 19.52 -24.60 11.20
N THR A 21 19.85 -24.65 9.91
CA THR A 21 20.50 -23.52 9.23
C THR A 21 19.45 -22.47 8.87
N PRO A 22 19.63 -21.20 9.29
CA PRO A 22 18.74 -20.13 8.87
C PRO A 22 18.76 -19.95 7.35
N VAL A 23 17.58 -19.77 6.75
CA VAL A 23 17.45 -19.44 5.32
C VAL A 23 17.78 -17.98 5.03
N PHE A 24 17.84 -17.15 6.06
CA PHE A 24 18.27 -15.76 5.98
C PHE A 24 18.84 -15.28 7.31
N GLN A 25 19.84 -14.38 7.24
CA GLN A 25 20.46 -13.75 8.40
C GLN A 25 20.73 -12.26 8.13
N SER A 26 20.49 -11.42 9.13
CA SER A 26 20.88 -10.01 9.16
C SER A 26 21.58 -9.78 10.49
N LEU A 27 22.91 -9.83 10.49
CA LEU A 27 23.74 -9.84 11.70
C LEU A 27 24.32 -8.46 12.01
N ASN A 28 24.64 -8.23 13.28
CA ASN A 28 25.30 -7.01 13.78
C ASN A 28 24.56 -5.71 13.43
N VAL A 29 23.21 -5.73 13.43
CA VAL A 29 22.42 -4.52 13.16
C VAL A 29 22.56 -3.55 14.35
N PRO A 30 23.08 -2.32 14.18
CA PRO A 30 23.31 -1.41 15.29
C PRO A 30 22.01 -1.04 16.01
N TYR A 31 21.98 -1.21 17.33
CA TYR A 31 20.85 -0.85 18.18
C TYR A 31 21.07 0.54 18.79
N PRO A 32 20.16 1.50 18.56
CA PRO A 32 20.36 2.88 18.99
C PRO A 32 20.33 3.00 20.52
N VAL A 33 21.33 3.72 21.05
CA VAL A 33 21.54 3.96 22.49
C VAL A 33 20.36 4.68 23.17
N ALA A 34 19.57 5.43 22.40
CA ALA A 34 18.37 6.13 22.89
C ALA A 34 17.13 5.22 23.03
N GLY A 35 17.26 3.92 22.72
CA GLY A 35 16.14 2.99 22.59
C GLY A 35 15.38 3.16 21.27
N GLY A 36 14.58 2.15 20.90
CA GLY A 36 13.79 2.14 19.67
C GLY A 36 13.68 0.74 19.07
N GLY A 37 13.11 0.65 17.86
CA GLY A 37 13.09 -0.58 17.07
C GLY A 37 14.25 -0.62 16.08
N VAL A 38 14.72 -1.82 15.76
CA VAL A 38 15.67 -2.09 14.67
C VAL A 38 15.01 -3.01 13.65
N THR A 39 15.42 -2.91 12.39
CA THR A 39 14.83 -3.67 11.28
C THR A 39 15.92 -4.52 10.62
N SER A 40 15.59 -5.76 10.28
CA SER A 40 16.46 -6.63 9.47
C SER A 40 16.54 -6.18 8.02
N ALA A 41 17.51 -6.69 7.26
CA ALA A 41 17.43 -6.65 5.80
C ALA A 41 16.22 -7.47 5.27
N SER A 42 15.83 -7.21 4.02
CA SER A 42 14.68 -7.88 3.38
C SER A 42 15.03 -9.30 2.92
N PHE A 43 14.02 -10.17 2.93
CA PHE A 43 14.09 -11.55 2.43
C PHE A 43 12.88 -11.86 1.54
N THR A 44 13.11 -12.56 0.43
CA THR A 44 12.04 -13.02 -0.48
C THR A 44 11.87 -14.54 -0.32
N PRO A 45 10.72 -15.01 0.20
CA PRO A 45 10.45 -16.43 0.36
C PRO A 45 10.39 -17.19 -0.97
N THR A 46 10.95 -18.40 -1.00
CA THR A 46 10.94 -19.30 -2.18
C THR A 46 10.03 -20.51 -2.02
N GLN A 47 9.46 -20.71 -0.83
CA GLN A 47 8.57 -21.82 -0.51
C GLN A 47 7.36 -21.33 0.28
N ALA A 48 6.22 -21.99 0.10
CA ALA A 48 5.06 -21.79 0.95
C ALA A 48 5.24 -22.42 2.34
N GLY A 49 4.66 -21.78 3.36
CA GLY A 49 4.59 -22.27 4.73
C GLY A 49 4.88 -21.18 5.76
N THR A 50 5.04 -21.59 7.02
CA THR A 50 5.25 -20.68 8.15
C THR A 50 6.73 -20.47 8.43
N TYR A 51 7.26 -19.32 8.04
CA TYR A 51 8.61 -18.90 8.40
C TYR A 51 8.67 -18.39 9.84
N ARG A 52 9.82 -18.61 10.49
CA ARG A 52 10.02 -18.27 11.92
C ARG A 52 11.23 -17.37 12.09
N TRP A 53 11.04 -16.20 12.70
CA TRP A 53 12.10 -15.28 13.04
C TRP A 53 12.61 -15.53 14.46
N VAL A 54 13.91 -15.34 14.64
CA VAL A 54 14.56 -15.24 15.94
C VAL A 54 15.43 -13.99 15.91
N ALA A 55 15.13 -13.04 16.78
CA ALA A 55 15.97 -11.87 17.03
C ALA A 55 16.82 -12.08 18.29
N SER A 56 18.08 -11.68 18.27
CA SER A 56 18.99 -11.76 19.42
C SER A 56 19.68 -10.43 19.65
N TYR A 57 19.39 -9.81 20.79
CA TYR A 57 20.02 -8.58 21.25
C TYR A 57 21.28 -8.89 22.04
N SER A 58 22.39 -8.23 21.70
CA SER A 58 23.72 -8.50 22.27
C SER A 58 23.90 -8.06 23.71
N GLY A 59 22.99 -7.25 24.26
CA GLY A 59 23.20 -6.54 25.53
C GLY A 59 23.96 -5.22 25.33
N ASP A 60 23.80 -4.32 26.31
CA ASP A 60 24.61 -3.12 26.49
C ASP A 60 25.03 -2.96 27.96
N ALA A 61 25.59 -1.79 28.32
CA ALA A 61 26.04 -1.51 29.68
C ALA A 61 24.92 -1.54 30.73
N ASN A 62 23.66 -1.36 30.32
CA ASN A 62 22.49 -1.28 31.20
C ASN A 62 21.58 -2.51 31.08
N ASN A 63 21.67 -3.24 29.97
CA ASN A 63 20.73 -4.29 29.60
C ASN A 63 21.47 -5.61 29.28
N VAL A 64 20.96 -6.73 29.81
CA VAL A 64 21.49 -8.06 29.51
C VAL A 64 21.09 -8.50 28.10
N SER A 65 21.94 -9.31 27.46
CA SER A 65 21.61 -9.94 26.18
C SER A 65 20.38 -10.84 26.29
N VAL A 66 19.58 -10.88 25.23
CA VAL A 66 18.37 -11.71 25.18
C VAL A 66 18.10 -12.15 23.75
N ALA A 67 17.59 -13.37 23.58
CA ALA A 67 17.11 -13.87 22.31
C ALA A 67 15.62 -14.21 22.40
N GLY A 68 14.89 -13.93 21.33
CA GLY A 68 13.52 -14.42 21.16
C GLY A 68 13.49 -15.95 21.10
N ALA A 69 12.39 -16.52 21.56
CA ALA A 69 12.13 -17.95 21.39
C ALA A 69 11.75 -18.24 19.93
N CYS A 70 11.96 -19.48 19.49
CA CYS A 70 11.37 -19.93 18.23
C CYS A 70 9.85 -19.95 18.36
N ASP A 71 9.14 -19.56 17.30
CA ASP A 71 7.67 -19.48 17.27
C ASP A 71 7.07 -18.54 18.32
N ASP A 72 7.83 -17.51 18.72
CA ASP A 72 7.31 -16.48 19.62
C ASP A 72 6.19 -15.67 18.95
N ALA A 73 5.24 -15.19 19.74
CA ALA A 73 4.07 -14.51 19.25
C ALA A 73 4.47 -13.23 18.50
N GLY A 74 4.07 -13.14 17.22
CA GLY A 74 4.45 -12.03 16.35
C GLY A 74 5.82 -12.18 15.67
N GLN A 75 6.52 -13.29 15.86
CA GLN A 75 7.79 -13.63 15.17
C GLN A 75 7.60 -14.68 14.06
N THR A 76 6.38 -14.87 13.54
CA THR A 76 6.09 -15.77 12.43
C THR A 76 5.51 -15.06 11.21
N THR A 77 5.78 -15.60 10.02
CA THR A 77 5.24 -15.09 8.76
C THR A 77 4.74 -16.26 7.92
N VAL A 78 3.45 -16.25 7.58
CA VAL A 78 2.83 -17.29 6.75
C VAL A 78 2.89 -16.87 5.29
N VAL A 79 3.51 -17.71 4.46
CA VAL A 79 3.56 -17.55 3.00
C VAL A 79 2.65 -18.61 2.39
N SER A 80 1.57 -18.19 1.75
CA SER A 80 0.65 -19.12 1.08
C SER A 80 1.22 -19.62 -0.23
N ALA A 81 0.98 -20.90 -0.54
CA ALA A 81 1.27 -21.43 -1.87
C ALA A 81 0.37 -20.75 -2.89
N VAL A 82 0.94 -20.35 -4.03
CA VAL A 82 0.13 -20.07 -5.22
C VAL A 82 -0.57 -21.38 -5.58
N PRO A 83 -1.92 -21.41 -5.71
CA PRO A 83 -2.63 -22.63 -6.07
C PRO A 83 -2.06 -23.18 -7.38
N ALA A 84 -1.66 -24.45 -7.39
CA ALA A 84 -1.35 -25.13 -8.64
C ALA A 84 -2.59 -25.05 -9.53
N SER A 85 -2.45 -24.43 -10.71
CA SER A 85 -3.51 -24.44 -11.71
C SER A 85 -3.88 -25.90 -11.99
N GLN A 86 -5.14 -26.26 -11.76
CA GLN A 86 -5.62 -27.59 -12.13
C GLN A 86 -5.44 -27.78 -13.64
N PRO A 87 -4.93 -28.94 -14.09
CA PRO A 87 -4.91 -29.22 -15.51
C PRO A 87 -6.37 -29.29 -16.03
N PRO A 88 -6.64 -28.78 -17.24
CA PRO A 88 -7.99 -28.74 -17.78
C PRO A 88 -8.57 -30.16 -17.96
N PRO A 89 -9.89 -30.35 -17.85
CA PRO A 89 -10.52 -31.65 -18.08
C PRO A 89 -10.30 -32.12 -19.53
N PRO A 90 -10.28 -33.44 -19.78
CA PRO A 90 -10.00 -33.98 -21.12
C PRO A 90 -11.09 -33.54 -22.11
N VAL A 91 -10.64 -32.97 -23.23
CA VAL A 91 -11.48 -32.43 -24.29
C VAL A 91 -11.92 -33.57 -25.23
N SER A 92 -13.22 -33.69 -25.47
CA SER A 92 -13.81 -34.55 -26.52
C SER A 92 -13.41 -34.06 -27.93
N PRO A 93 -13.33 -34.95 -28.94
CA PRO A 93 -12.85 -34.58 -30.28
C PRO A 93 -13.83 -33.65 -31.04
N PRO A 94 -13.34 -32.90 -32.05
CA PRO A 94 -13.95 -31.65 -32.48
C PRO A 94 -15.07 -31.83 -33.51
N VAL A 95 -16.07 -30.97 -33.44
CA VAL A 95 -16.93 -30.60 -34.58
C VAL A 95 -16.56 -29.17 -34.99
N SER A 96 -16.44 -28.95 -36.30
CA SER A 96 -15.85 -27.78 -36.97
C SER A 96 -16.44 -26.41 -36.56
N PRO A 97 -15.68 -25.30 -36.68
CA PRO A 97 -16.05 -24.01 -36.09
C PRO A 97 -16.83 -23.09 -37.05
N PRO A 98 -17.68 -22.17 -36.53
CA PRO A 98 -18.01 -20.91 -37.20
C PRO A 98 -16.95 -19.82 -36.87
N PRO A 99 -16.89 -18.70 -37.63
CA PRO A 99 -15.77 -17.74 -37.57
C PRO A 99 -15.71 -16.96 -36.25
N PRO A 100 -14.56 -16.37 -35.89
CA PRO A 100 -14.32 -15.87 -34.54
C PRO A 100 -14.99 -14.52 -34.31
N ALA A 101 -15.78 -14.43 -33.24
CA ALA A 101 -15.89 -13.18 -32.50
C ALA A 101 -14.62 -13.03 -31.64
N VAL A 102 -14.00 -11.86 -31.71
CA VAL A 102 -12.82 -11.51 -30.92
C VAL A 102 -13.25 -11.39 -29.46
N SER A 103 -12.77 -12.30 -28.60
CA SER A 103 -12.93 -12.21 -27.14
C SER A 103 -11.81 -11.38 -26.51
N PRO A 104 -12.09 -10.59 -25.46
CA PRO A 104 -11.12 -9.72 -24.79
C PRO A 104 -10.08 -10.51 -23.96
N PRO A 105 -8.91 -9.93 -23.65
CA PRO A 105 -7.88 -10.59 -22.86
C PRO A 105 -8.34 -10.86 -21.41
N PRO A 106 -7.74 -11.86 -20.72
CA PRO A 106 -8.10 -12.24 -19.35
C PRO A 106 -7.75 -11.13 -18.33
N PRO A 107 -8.45 -11.07 -17.18
CA PRO A 107 -8.25 -10.04 -16.17
C PRO A 107 -6.85 -10.14 -15.54
N ALA A 108 -6.22 -9.00 -15.36
CA ALA A 108 -4.90 -8.86 -14.73
C ALA A 108 -4.94 -9.39 -13.29
N VAL A 109 -3.88 -10.11 -12.91
CA VAL A 109 -3.67 -10.63 -11.56
C VAL A 109 -3.30 -9.45 -10.65
N SER A 110 -4.16 -9.14 -9.68
CA SER A 110 -3.91 -8.09 -8.70
C SER A 110 -2.66 -8.40 -7.86
N PRO A 111 -1.73 -7.45 -7.67
CA PRO A 111 -0.58 -7.62 -6.80
C PRO A 111 -0.99 -7.72 -5.33
N PRO A 112 -0.15 -8.32 -4.47
CA PRO A 112 -0.45 -8.52 -3.06
C PRO A 112 -0.68 -7.19 -2.33
N PRO A 113 -1.48 -7.18 -1.25
CA PRO A 113 -1.75 -5.97 -0.50
C PRO A 113 -0.48 -5.42 0.11
N VAL A 114 -0.02 -4.28 -0.41
CA VAL A 114 1.04 -3.48 0.20
C VAL A 114 0.48 -2.99 1.53
N ARG A 115 0.87 -3.66 2.63
CA ARG A 115 0.66 -3.15 3.97
C ARG A 115 1.49 -1.88 4.07
N PRO A 116 0.89 -0.68 4.19
CA PRO A 116 1.71 0.51 4.30
C PRO A 116 2.48 0.36 5.62
N THR A 117 3.81 0.39 5.58
CA THR A 117 4.68 0.61 6.75
C THR A 117 4.79 2.12 6.99
N ALA A 118 5.01 2.55 8.24
CA ALA A 118 4.88 3.94 8.69
C ALA A 118 5.86 4.95 8.06
N ALA A 119 6.56 4.58 6.99
CA ALA A 119 7.21 5.52 6.10
C ALA A 119 6.24 5.83 4.96
N SER A 120 5.68 7.04 4.94
CA SER A 120 5.07 7.60 3.72
C SER A 120 6.04 7.33 2.56
N PRO A 121 5.58 6.92 1.37
CA PRO A 121 6.47 6.76 0.23
C PRO A 121 7.21 8.09 0.03
N LYS A 122 8.51 8.12 0.31
CA LYS A 122 9.30 9.34 0.16
C LYS A 122 9.91 9.33 -1.23
N CYS A 123 9.56 10.34 -2.02
CA CYS A 123 10.22 10.66 -3.29
C CYS A 123 11.71 10.92 -3.12
N PHE A 124 12.11 11.44 -1.94
CA PHE A 124 13.48 11.79 -1.62
C PHE A 124 14.32 10.55 -1.38
N GLY A 125 15.09 10.14 -2.40
CA GLY A 125 16.05 9.04 -2.32
C GLY A 125 16.14 8.18 -3.59
N ARG A 126 15.22 8.32 -4.55
CA ARG A 126 15.27 7.63 -5.84
C ARG A 126 15.95 8.48 -6.92
N THR A 127 16.69 7.85 -7.83
CA THR A 127 17.20 8.50 -9.05
C THR A 127 16.02 8.73 -9.99
N ALA A 128 15.62 9.98 -10.18
CA ALA A 128 14.52 10.31 -11.09
C ALA A 128 14.93 10.05 -12.54
N THR A 129 14.07 9.39 -13.29
CA THR A 129 14.17 9.30 -14.76
C THR A 129 13.81 10.66 -15.39
N ILE A 130 12.85 11.38 -14.79
CA ILE A 130 12.37 12.67 -15.29
C ILE A 130 12.29 13.69 -14.15
N ILE A 131 12.95 14.84 -14.33
CA ILE A 131 12.90 15.98 -13.40
C ILE A 131 12.29 17.18 -14.10
N ALA A 132 11.15 17.65 -13.61
CA ALA A 132 10.53 18.88 -14.11
C ALA A 132 11.11 20.10 -13.38
N ALA A 133 11.89 20.91 -14.09
CA ALA A 133 12.39 22.19 -13.58
C ALA A 133 11.29 23.26 -13.56
N SER A 134 11.46 24.27 -12.71
CA SER A 134 10.52 25.39 -12.55
C SER A 134 10.18 26.03 -13.91
N GLY A 135 8.89 26.02 -14.28
CA GLY A 135 8.37 26.61 -15.52
C GLY A 135 7.81 25.61 -16.55
N ARG A 136 8.16 24.33 -16.45
CA ARG A 136 7.50 23.29 -17.26
C ARG A 136 6.22 22.84 -16.55
N ARG A 137 5.08 23.26 -17.10
CA ARG A 137 3.75 22.90 -16.56
C ARG A 137 3.25 21.52 -17.01
N THR A 138 3.92 20.85 -17.95
CA THR A 138 3.48 19.54 -18.43
C THR A 138 4.66 18.57 -18.53
N VAL A 139 4.55 17.45 -17.85
CA VAL A 139 5.52 16.35 -17.79
C VAL A 139 4.85 15.11 -18.34
N ARG A 140 5.57 14.35 -19.16
CA ARG A 140 5.07 13.08 -19.69
C ARG A 140 6.16 12.02 -19.53
N GLY A 141 5.82 10.86 -18.99
CA GLY A 141 6.68 9.69 -18.97
C GLY A 141 6.68 8.95 -20.31
N SER A 142 7.19 7.74 -20.29
CA SER A 142 7.42 6.89 -21.43
C SER A 142 6.41 5.74 -21.44
N ALA A 143 6.75 4.63 -22.08
CA ALA A 143 5.91 3.42 -22.09
C ALA A 143 6.43 2.32 -21.13
N GLY A 144 7.42 2.65 -20.30
CA GLY A 144 7.93 1.76 -19.28
C GLY A 144 8.04 2.50 -17.95
N ALA A 145 8.32 1.75 -16.88
CA ALA A 145 8.35 2.27 -15.51
C ALA A 145 9.27 3.50 -15.36
N ASP A 146 8.66 4.63 -15.00
CA ASP A 146 9.31 5.91 -14.82
C ASP A 146 9.34 6.35 -13.35
N VAL A 147 10.35 7.16 -13.01
CA VAL A 147 10.39 7.90 -11.74
C VAL A 147 10.34 9.39 -12.06
N ILE A 148 9.19 10.00 -11.80
CA ILE A 148 8.91 11.40 -12.13
C ILE A 148 8.91 12.23 -10.85
N ILE A 149 9.80 13.23 -10.77
CA ILE A 149 9.84 14.18 -9.66
C ILE A 149 9.68 15.59 -10.20
N ALA A 150 8.52 16.19 -9.95
CA ALA A 150 8.27 17.58 -10.26
C ALA A 150 8.76 18.50 -9.12
N ARG A 151 9.45 19.56 -9.51
CA ARG A 151 9.92 20.63 -8.60
C ARG A 151 9.22 21.97 -8.88
N GLY A 152 8.36 22.00 -9.90
CA GLY A 152 7.53 23.15 -10.23
C GLY A 152 6.39 23.32 -9.24
N VAL A 153 5.59 24.36 -9.45
CA VAL A 153 4.29 24.51 -8.78
C VAL A 153 3.17 24.41 -9.80
N GLY A 154 2.14 23.63 -9.52
CA GLY A 154 0.99 23.49 -10.41
C GLY A 154 1.36 22.87 -11.75
N VAL A 155 1.75 21.60 -11.72
CA VAL A 155 2.15 20.80 -12.86
C VAL A 155 1.04 19.85 -13.32
N VAL A 156 1.08 19.50 -14.60
CA VAL A 156 0.29 18.43 -15.20
C VAL A 156 1.27 17.30 -15.53
N ILE A 157 1.03 16.10 -15.00
CA ILE A 157 1.86 14.93 -15.21
C ILE A 157 1.01 13.83 -15.85
N ASP A 158 1.59 13.13 -16.80
CA ASP A 158 1.05 11.94 -17.47
C ASP A 158 2.16 10.87 -17.41
N GLY A 159 1.99 9.83 -16.59
CA GLY A 159 2.97 8.76 -16.39
C GLY A 159 3.18 7.97 -17.68
N GLY A 160 2.08 7.51 -18.28
CA GLY A 160 2.07 6.85 -19.57
C GLY A 160 1.70 5.38 -19.43
N ASP A 161 2.46 4.49 -20.06
CA ASP A 161 2.34 3.05 -19.78
C ASP A 161 3.52 2.62 -18.88
N GLY A 162 3.33 1.62 -18.01
CA GLY A 162 4.35 1.12 -17.10
C GLY A 162 3.98 1.34 -15.64
N ASP A 163 4.72 0.70 -14.71
CA ASP A 163 4.51 0.92 -13.28
C ASP A 163 5.31 2.14 -12.81
N ASP A 164 4.67 3.30 -12.72
CA ASP A 164 5.34 4.58 -12.50
C ASP A 164 5.41 4.97 -11.02
N THR A 165 6.40 5.80 -10.67
CA THR A 165 6.49 6.48 -9.38
C THR A 165 6.52 7.98 -9.60
N ILE A 166 5.45 8.66 -9.22
CA ILE A 166 5.22 10.08 -9.52
C ILE A 166 5.13 10.90 -8.23
N CYS A 167 5.83 12.03 -8.24
CA CYS A 167 5.85 13.01 -7.15
C CYS A 167 5.60 14.40 -7.72
N ALA A 168 4.41 14.95 -7.47
CA ALA A 168 3.97 16.21 -8.07
C ALA A 168 4.55 17.44 -7.33
N GLY A 169 4.59 17.36 -6.00
CA GLY A 169 5.42 18.21 -5.17
C GLY A 169 4.64 19.30 -4.45
N LYS A 170 4.64 20.52 -4.97
CA LYS A 170 3.96 21.67 -4.34
C LYS A 170 3.04 22.33 -5.34
N GLY A 171 2.02 23.02 -4.85
CA GLY A 171 1.02 23.67 -5.71
C GLY A 171 -0.06 22.69 -6.12
N ASN A 172 -1.07 23.19 -6.85
CA ASN A 172 -2.23 22.38 -7.23
C ASN A 172 -1.93 21.65 -8.54
N ASP A 173 -1.62 20.37 -8.43
CA ASP A 173 -1.14 19.55 -9.53
C ASP A 173 -2.27 18.69 -10.13
N VAL A 174 -2.08 18.23 -11.36
CA VAL A 174 -2.94 17.26 -12.04
C VAL A 174 -2.07 16.11 -12.49
N VAL A 175 -2.33 14.91 -12.01
CA VAL A 175 -1.50 13.73 -12.28
C VAL A 175 -2.36 12.60 -12.80
N HIS A 176 -1.96 12.06 -13.95
CA HIS A 176 -2.44 10.79 -14.49
C HIS A 176 -1.32 9.76 -14.38
N GLY A 177 -1.59 8.62 -13.72
CA GLY A 177 -0.70 7.46 -13.71
C GLY A 177 -0.63 6.84 -15.10
N GLY A 178 -1.78 6.41 -15.60
CA GLY A 178 -1.95 5.92 -16.96
C GLY A 178 -2.26 4.43 -16.95
N ARG A 179 -1.46 3.60 -17.63
CA ARG A 179 -1.60 2.15 -17.55
C ARG A 179 -0.47 1.57 -16.74
N GLY A 180 -0.79 0.71 -15.78
CA GLY A 180 0.22 0.05 -14.95
C GLY A 180 -0.15 0.21 -13.49
N ASN A 181 0.68 -0.30 -12.58
CA ASN A 181 0.46 -0.16 -11.16
C ASN A 181 1.30 1.01 -10.65
N ASP A 182 0.68 2.18 -10.56
CA ASP A 182 1.36 3.43 -10.32
C ASP A 182 1.41 3.78 -8.84
N THR A 183 2.41 4.57 -8.45
CA THR A 183 2.50 5.20 -7.13
C THR A 183 2.56 6.70 -7.30
N ILE A 184 1.52 7.40 -6.87
CA ILE A 184 1.34 8.83 -7.04
C ILE A 184 1.30 9.53 -5.68
N LEU A 185 2.15 10.54 -5.52
CA LEU A 185 2.17 11.46 -4.37
C LEU A 185 1.89 12.88 -4.86
N GLY A 186 0.74 13.44 -4.44
CA GLY A 186 0.34 14.82 -4.76
C GLY A 186 1.29 15.82 -4.11
N GLY A 187 1.33 15.82 -2.77
CA GLY A 187 2.22 16.70 -2.03
C GLY A 187 1.44 17.80 -1.33
N ASN A 188 1.94 19.03 -1.44
CA ASN A 188 1.28 20.17 -0.82
C ASN A 188 0.48 20.93 -1.87
N GLY A 189 -0.84 20.98 -1.77
CA GLY A 189 -1.70 21.63 -2.74
C GLY A 189 -3.08 21.04 -2.72
N GLY A 190 -4.01 21.63 -3.46
CA GLY A 190 -5.26 20.93 -3.81
C GLY A 190 -5.05 20.22 -5.15
N ASP A 191 -4.70 18.95 -5.09
CA ASP A 191 -4.26 18.15 -6.21
C ASP A 191 -5.40 17.34 -6.83
N ARG A 192 -5.23 16.95 -8.09
CA ARG A 192 -6.10 15.97 -8.77
C ARG A 192 -5.28 14.80 -9.22
N LEU A 193 -5.52 13.64 -8.63
CA LEU A 193 -4.74 12.43 -8.86
C LEU A 193 -5.64 11.36 -9.48
N PHE A 194 -5.23 10.83 -10.62
CA PHE A 194 -5.92 9.77 -11.34
C PHE A 194 -4.94 8.59 -11.49
N GLY A 195 -5.30 7.42 -10.94
CA GLY A 195 -4.54 6.17 -11.16
C GLY A 195 -4.73 5.67 -12.59
N ASP A 196 -5.96 5.80 -13.08
CA ASP A 196 -6.43 5.38 -14.40
C ASP A 196 -6.59 3.85 -14.47
N ALA A 197 -5.66 3.09 -15.04
CA ALA A 197 -5.84 1.64 -15.22
C ALA A 197 -4.70 0.84 -14.58
N GLY A 198 -5.03 0.00 -13.61
CA GLY A 198 -4.10 -0.87 -12.91
C GLY A 198 -4.39 -0.88 -11.43
N ASN A 199 -3.45 -1.33 -10.59
CA ASN A 199 -3.65 -1.36 -9.15
C ASN A 199 -2.75 -0.31 -8.51
N ASP A 200 -3.30 0.85 -8.27
CA ASP A 200 -2.54 2.06 -8.01
C ASP A 200 -2.45 2.38 -6.52
N LEU A 201 -1.49 3.23 -6.17
CA LEU A 201 -1.36 3.85 -4.85
C LEU A 201 -1.39 5.38 -5.00
N LEU A 202 -2.47 6.02 -4.57
CA LEU A 202 -2.64 7.48 -4.63
C LEU A 202 -2.62 8.06 -3.22
N LEU A 203 -1.76 9.06 -2.99
CA LEU A 203 -1.68 9.79 -1.73
C LEU A 203 -1.72 11.30 -1.99
N GLY A 204 -2.78 11.98 -1.56
CA GLY A 204 -2.96 13.43 -1.73
C GLY A 204 -1.97 14.24 -0.89
N GLN A 205 -1.86 13.86 0.38
CA GLN A 205 -1.00 14.44 1.42
C GLN A 205 -1.59 15.70 2.06
N VAL A 206 -1.25 16.92 1.64
CA VAL A 206 -1.66 18.15 2.34
C VAL A 206 -2.40 19.10 1.40
N GLY A 207 -3.68 19.31 1.68
CA GLY A 207 -4.58 20.23 1.00
C GLY A 207 -5.88 19.53 0.63
N ASP A 208 -6.81 20.25 -0.01
CA ASP A 208 -8.10 19.69 -0.40
C ASP A 208 -7.95 18.97 -1.76
N ASP A 209 -7.85 17.64 -1.75
CA ASP A 209 -7.48 16.82 -2.92
C ASP A 209 -8.68 16.11 -3.59
N ASP A 210 -8.56 15.74 -4.88
CA ASP A 210 -9.49 14.87 -5.64
C ASP A 210 -8.72 13.65 -6.18
N LEU A 211 -8.91 12.49 -5.56
CA LEU A 211 -8.26 11.23 -5.87
C LEU A 211 -9.25 10.28 -6.54
N ARG A 212 -8.84 9.67 -7.66
CA ARG A 212 -9.60 8.64 -8.36
C ARG A 212 -8.70 7.47 -8.71
N GLY A 213 -8.98 6.30 -8.14
CA GLY A 213 -8.27 5.07 -8.44
C GLY A 213 -8.43 4.71 -9.91
N GLY A 214 -9.66 4.44 -10.32
CA GLY A 214 -9.99 4.17 -11.72
C GLY A 214 -10.41 2.73 -11.89
N ALA A 215 -9.69 1.96 -12.69
CA ALA A 215 -9.97 0.55 -12.92
C ALA A 215 -8.85 -0.32 -12.35
N GLY A 216 -9.19 -1.26 -11.48
CA GLY A 216 -8.31 -2.18 -10.80
C GLY A 216 -8.42 -2.02 -9.28
N ASN A 217 -7.57 -2.69 -8.51
CA ASN A 217 -7.71 -2.73 -7.06
C ASN A 217 -6.77 -1.71 -6.41
N ASP A 218 -7.31 -0.52 -6.16
CA ASP A 218 -6.54 0.65 -5.81
C ASP A 218 -6.38 0.85 -4.32
N ARG A 219 -5.38 1.65 -3.95
CA ARG A 219 -5.13 2.11 -2.59
C ARG A 219 -5.05 3.62 -2.58
N THR A 220 -5.89 4.24 -1.78
CA THR A 220 -6.00 5.70 -1.75
C THR A 220 -6.00 6.23 -0.32
N GLY A 221 -5.49 7.45 -0.17
CA GLY A 221 -5.60 8.23 1.06
C GLY A 221 -5.44 9.72 0.76
N GLY A 222 -6.47 10.51 1.07
CA GLY A 222 -6.52 11.95 0.88
C GLY A 222 -5.46 12.66 1.72
N GLY A 223 -5.48 12.47 3.04
CA GLY A 223 -4.52 13.08 3.95
C GLY A 223 -5.10 14.23 4.78
N ASP A 224 -4.39 15.34 4.87
CA ASP A 224 -4.82 16.54 5.59
C ASP A 224 -5.59 17.46 4.63
N GLY A 225 -6.86 17.73 4.87
CA GLY A 225 -7.68 18.57 4.00
C GLY A 225 -9.10 18.05 3.91
N ARG A 226 -9.94 18.71 3.10
CA ARG A 226 -11.26 18.17 2.73
C ARG A 226 -11.15 17.49 1.39
N ASP A 227 -11.03 16.18 1.43
CA ASP A 227 -10.68 15.38 0.29
C ASP A 227 -11.90 14.74 -0.37
N ARG A 228 -11.78 14.46 -1.67
CA ARG A 228 -12.67 13.58 -2.41
C ARG A 228 -11.87 12.39 -2.87
N VAL A 229 -12.31 11.20 -2.50
CA VAL A 229 -11.67 9.95 -2.89
C VAL A 229 -12.70 9.03 -3.50
N ASP A 230 -12.40 8.51 -4.68
CA ASP A 230 -13.21 7.54 -5.43
C ASP A 230 -12.32 6.35 -5.81
N GLY A 231 -12.67 5.16 -5.32
CA GLY A 231 -11.94 3.92 -5.67
C GLY A 231 -12.12 3.59 -7.15
N GLY A 232 -13.37 3.60 -7.61
CA GLY A 232 -13.71 3.37 -9.00
C GLY A 232 -14.24 1.96 -9.21
N ALA A 233 -13.58 1.17 -10.05
CA ALA A 233 -13.99 -0.20 -10.35
C ALA A 233 -12.89 -1.18 -9.93
N GLY A 234 -13.21 -2.12 -9.06
CA GLY A 234 -12.28 -3.08 -8.49
C GLY A 234 -12.49 -3.20 -6.99
N ASP A 235 -11.66 -4.01 -6.34
CA ASP A 235 -11.72 -4.20 -4.89
C ASP A 235 -10.77 -3.21 -4.20
N ASP A 236 -11.29 -2.04 -3.83
CA ASP A 236 -10.47 -0.90 -3.45
C ASP A 236 -10.20 -0.81 -1.94
N THR A 237 -9.17 -0.05 -1.57
CA THR A 237 -8.86 0.26 -0.17
C THR A 237 -8.61 1.75 0.02
N LEU A 238 -9.57 2.43 0.66
CA LEU A 238 -9.51 3.84 1.03
C LEU A 238 -9.11 3.92 2.52
N ASP A 239 -7.90 4.39 2.84
CA ASP A 239 -7.38 4.46 4.22
C ASP A 239 -6.84 5.86 4.58
N GLU A 240 -7.64 6.63 5.31
CA GLU A 240 -7.31 7.98 5.76
C GLU A 240 -6.48 8.01 7.06
N GLN A 241 -6.30 6.88 7.77
CA GLN A 241 -5.71 6.87 9.12
C GLN A 241 -4.22 7.17 9.16
N LYS A 242 -3.55 7.18 8.02
CA LYS A 242 -2.10 7.10 7.98
C LYS A 242 -1.39 8.40 7.60
N LEU A 243 -2.11 9.38 7.07
CA LEU A 243 -1.51 10.58 6.49
C LEU A 243 -1.95 11.89 7.13
N GLY A 244 -2.93 11.85 8.02
CA GLY A 244 -3.35 13.06 8.72
C GLY A 244 -4.85 13.22 8.80
N GLY A 245 -5.60 12.56 7.91
CA GLY A 245 -7.06 12.33 7.94
C GLY A 245 -7.86 13.48 8.54
N LYS A 246 -7.48 14.72 8.24
CA LYS A 246 -7.96 15.91 8.95
C LYS A 246 -8.87 16.67 8.00
N GLY A 247 -10.15 16.44 8.13
CA GLY A 247 -11.16 17.21 7.41
C GLY A 247 -12.43 16.41 7.27
N SER A 248 -13.43 17.06 6.70
CA SER A 248 -14.68 16.38 6.36
C SER A 248 -14.56 15.88 4.93
N ASP A 249 -14.29 14.60 4.80
CA ASP A 249 -13.94 13.97 3.54
C ASP A 249 -15.16 13.32 2.88
N ARG A 250 -15.03 13.07 1.58
CA ARG A 250 -16.01 12.32 0.81
C ARG A 250 -15.35 11.11 0.18
N LEU A 251 -15.76 9.93 0.65
CA LEU A 251 -15.19 8.64 0.22
C LEU A 251 -16.24 7.84 -0.56
N LEU A 252 -15.89 7.44 -1.78
CA LEU A 252 -16.67 6.55 -2.63
C LEU A 252 -15.88 5.27 -2.86
N GLY A 253 -16.44 4.11 -2.48
CA GLY A 253 -15.85 2.82 -2.80
C GLY A 253 -15.88 2.57 -4.31
N GLY A 254 -17.10 2.54 -4.86
CA GLY A 254 -17.29 2.40 -6.29
C GLY A 254 -17.95 1.06 -6.59
N ALA A 255 -17.42 0.29 -7.51
CA ALA A 255 -17.93 -1.04 -7.84
C ALA A 255 -16.91 -2.10 -7.46
N GLY A 256 -17.28 -3.06 -6.61
CA GLY A 256 -16.40 -4.15 -6.20
C GLY A 256 -16.59 -4.49 -4.73
N MET A 257 -15.57 -5.08 -4.10
CA MET A 257 -15.56 -5.31 -2.66
C MET A 257 -14.61 -4.37 -1.95
N ASP A 258 -15.14 -3.26 -1.47
CA ASP A 258 -14.32 -2.16 -0.99
C ASP A 258 -14.02 -2.21 0.51
N ARG A 259 -12.89 -1.65 0.88
CA ARG A 259 -12.46 -1.45 2.26
C ARG A 259 -12.23 0.02 2.53
N ILE A 260 -13.11 0.62 3.31
CA ILE A 260 -13.03 2.04 3.66
C ILE A 260 -12.67 2.18 5.13
N ARG A 261 -11.72 3.06 5.43
CA ARG A 261 -11.28 3.35 6.80
C ARG A 261 -11.11 4.85 6.97
N THR A 262 -12.02 5.45 7.73
CA THR A 262 -11.96 6.88 8.05
C THR A 262 -11.03 7.15 9.21
N ALA A 263 -10.68 8.43 9.33
CA ALA A 263 -9.84 9.01 10.36
C ALA A 263 -10.28 10.44 10.61
N GLY A 264 -9.82 11.03 11.71
CA GLY A 264 -10.05 12.44 11.99
C GLY A 264 -10.95 12.67 13.19
N ALA A 265 -11.36 13.93 13.36
CA ALA A 265 -12.26 14.37 14.42
C ALA A 265 -13.45 15.16 13.83
N THR A 266 -13.69 14.97 12.54
CA THR A 266 -14.65 15.66 11.69
C THR A 266 -15.59 14.62 11.07
N GLN A 267 -16.69 15.07 10.48
CA GLN A 267 -17.68 14.16 9.92
C GLN A 267 -17.41 13.93 8.44
N ASP A 268 -17.22 12.66 8.08
CA ASP A 268 -17.01 12.21 6.71
C ASP A 268 -18.30 11.71 6.08
N THR A 269 -18.41 11.85 4.75
CA THR A 269 -19.49 11.27 3.95
C THR A 269 -18.96 10.06 3.19
N ILE A 270 -19.55 8.90 3.42
CA ILE A 270 -19.12 7.66 2.78
C ILE A 270 -20.28 7.04 1.99
N ASP A 271 -19.98 6.74 0.74
CA ASP A 271 -20.79 5.91 -0.14
C ASP A 271 -19.96 4.68 -0.52
N CYS A 272 -20.30 3.52 0.02
CA CYS A 272 -19.56 2.30 -0.32
C CYS A 272 -19.80 1.86 -1.77
N GLY A 273 -20.85 2.35 -2.44
CA GLY A 273 -21.14 1.98 -3.82
C GLY A 273 -21.76 0.58 -3.94
N ALA A 274 -21.41 -0.13 -5.01
CA ALA A 274 -21.99 -1.41 -5.39
C ALA A 274 -21.05 -2.57 -5.03
N GLY A 275 -21.58 -3.54 -4.30
CA GLY A 275 -20.91 -4.79 -3.99
C GLY A 275 -20.94 -5.10 -2.51
N ARG A 276 -19.97 -5.88 -2.02
CA ARG A 276 -19.94 -6.29 -0.61
C ARG A 276 -18.78 -5.61 0.10
N ASP A 277 -19.10 -4.43 0.62
CA ASP A 277 -18.09 -3.54 1.17
C ASP A 277 -17.96 -3.69 2.68
N SER A 278 -16.87 -3.13 3.19
CA SER A 278 -16.64 -3.03 4.63
C SER A 278 -16.07 -1.65 4.96
N ALA A 279 -16.63 -1.03 6.00
CA ALA A 279 -16.20 0.29 6.44
C ALA A 279 -15.86 0.27 7.94
N LEU A 280 -14.64 0.67 8.28
CA LEU A 280 -14.24 1.00 9.64
C LEU A 280 -14.37 2.52 9.82
N ILE A 281 -15.53 2.93 10.31
CA ILE A 281 -15.89 4.33 10.51
C ILE A 281 -15.72 4.74 11.97
N ASP A 282 -15.37 5.99 12.22
CA ASP A 282 -15.30 6.52 13.57
C ASP A 282 -16.70 6.92 14.12
N THR A 283 -16.73 7.41 15.36
CA THR A 283 -17.99 7.74 16.04
C THR A 283 -18.70 8.98 15.49
N LEU A 284 -18.04 9.83 14.70
CA LEU A 284 -18.60 11.04 14.10
C LEU A 284 -19.24 10.76 12.73
N ASP A 285 -18.91 9.63 12.11
CA ASP A 285 -19.28 9.27 10.73
C ASP A 285 -20.56 8.41 10.62
N GLN A 286 -21.47 8.47 11.61
CA GLN A 286 -22.52 7.46 11.78
C GLN A 286 -23.66 7.48 10.74
N GLN A 287 -23.68 8.42 9.79
CA GLN A 287 -24.75 8.63 8.80
C GLN A 287 -24.52 7.93 7.44
N ASN A 288 -23.53 7.04 7.35
CA ASN A 288 -23.04 6.52 6.07
C ASN A 288 -23.81 5.30 5.53
N ARG A 289 -23.83 5.15 4.20
CA ARG A 289 -24.73 4.26 3.43
C ARG A 289 -24.19 2.84 3.17
N CYS A 290 -23.19 2.38 3.91
CA CYS A 290 -22.59 1.06 3.70
C CYS A 290 -23.47 -0.07 4.26
N GLU A 291 -23.85 -1.05 3.44
CA GLU A 291 -24.86 -2.06 3.78
C GLU A 291 -24.37 -3.18 4.72
N ALA A 292 -23.12 -3.18 5.19
CA ALA A 292 -22.64 -4.21 6.11
C ALA A 292 -21.59 -3.73 7.14
N ILE A 293 -22.03 -3.73 8.41
CA ILE A 293 -21.23 -3.88 9.63
C ILE A 293 -20.51 -2.62 10.15
N ARG A 294 -21.21 -1.94 11.07
CA ARG A 294 -20.64 -1.05 12.10
C ARG A 294 -19.71 -1.85 13.03
N ARG A 295 -18.40 -1.57 13.01
CA ARG A 295 -17.52 -1.79 14.19
C ARG A 295 -17.07 -0.43 14.72
N VAL A 296 -17.93 0.14 15.56
CA VAL A 296 -17.66 1.39 16.29
C VAL A 296 -16.44 1.18 17.18
N ARG A 297 -15.38 1.97 16.99
CA ARG A 297 -14.28 2.04 17.96
C ARG A 297 -14.84 2.68 19.24
N PRO A 298 -14.75 2.04 20.42
CA PRO A 298 -15.19 2.69 21.65
C PRO A 298 -14.33 3.94 21.89
N PRO A 299 -14.90 5.02 22.45
CA PRO A 299 -14.15 6.24 22.73
C PRO A 299 -12.96 5.89 23.63
N THR A 300 -11.77 6.31 23.21
CA THR A 300 -10.57 6.25 24.04
C THR A 300 -10.83 7.10 25.27
N SER A 301 -11.08 6.44 26.40
CA SER A 301 -11.22 7.12 27.69
C SER A 301 -9.96 7.95 27.97
N PRO A 302 -10.08 9.23 28.34
CA PRO A 302 -8.91 9.99 28.77
C PRO A 302 -8.36 9.33 30.03
N ARG A 303 -7.08 8.98 29.98
CA ARG A 303 -6.36 8.43 31.13
C ARG A 303 -6.11 9.59 32.10
N THR A 304 -6.85 9.60 33.21
CA THR A 304 -6.59 10.43 34.39
C THR A 304 -5.25 10.11 35.00
#